data_AF-A0A0U2ZEN4-F1
#
_entry.id   AF-A0A0U2ZEN4-F1
#
_cell.length_a   1.000
_cell.length_b   1.000
_cell.length_c   1.000
_cell.angle_alpha   90.00
_cell.angle_beta   90.00
_cell.angle_gamma   90.00
#
_symmetry.space_group_name_H-M   'P 1'
#
loop_
_entity.id
_entity.type
_entity.pdbx_description
1 polymer ?
#
loop_
_entity_poly.entity_id
_entity_poly.type
_entity_poly.pdbx_seq_one_letter_code
_entity_poly.pdbx_strand_id
1 'polypeptide(L)'
;MAGLLMLLSGCQTPQQTQRLLSAPPEIARQHLIPDIPFYPQQQYFCGPTTLSEVAGFYGLEHSPNDIALNTFVPDLEGSLQVEMTAAARQLGLLAYAQRANMEQLLSLIAENIPVIVLQNNGIAILPQWHYAVVTGYDLETAEVILNTGVTQRHRLNFATFERTWQRGNYWMLTMLPGDKASKHLDPFVYTKACQDLLNTNQTDTGIAALKTATKQWPEYWLPYFLLANHYFSEQPLVAANWFAKGLPLAEQQISYLNNYAILLSYLDCHGKAIELIDAALKISPDDSNLLDSQQQIHAAQDSEGKTRARCRLESTPE
;
A
#
# COMPACT_ATOMS: atom_id res chain seq x y z
N MET A 1 -57.11 -25.49 1.67
CA MET A 1 -55.87 -25.07 2.35
C MET A 1 -54.72 -25.24 1.36
N ALA A 2 -54.28 -24.16 0.72
CA ALA A 2 -53.08 -24.18 -0.11
C ALA A 2 -51.89 -23.90 0.81
N GLY A 3 -51.04 -24.91 1.02
CA GLY A 3 -49.84 -24.82 1.84
C GLY A 3 -48.75 -24.04 1.14
N LEU A 4 -48.32 -22.94 1.75
CA LEU A 4 -47.16 -22.15 1.35
C LEU A 4 -45.89 -22.90 1.76
N LEU A 5 -45.23 -23.57 0.81
CA LEU A 5 -43.90 -24.15 1.00
C LEU A 5 -42.86 -23.02 0.97
N MET A 6 -42.45 -22.53 2.14
CA MET A 6 -41.23 -21.73 2.26
C MET A 6 -40.02 -22.66 2.14
N LEU A 7 -39.36 -22.64 0.98
CA LEU A 7 -38.07 -23.29 0.79
C LEU A 7 -37.00 -22.45 1.52
N LEU A 8 -36.47 -23.00 2.62
CA LEU A 8 -35.31 -22.46 3.33
C LEU A 8 -34.03 -22.72 2.53
N SER A 9 -33.76 -21.90 1.51
CA SER A 9 -32.46 -21.83 0.84
C SER A 9 -31.50 -20.98 1.68
N GLY A 10 -30.96 -21.54 2.76
CA GLY A 10 -30.25 -20.73 3.75
C GLY A 10 -29.16 -21.45 4.54
N CYS A 11 -28.17 -22.05 3.86
CA CYS A 11 -26.82 -22.28 4.41
C CYS A 11 -25.84 -22.58 3.27
N GLN A 12 -25.68 -21.64 2.34
CA GLN A 12 -24.60 -21.76 1.36
C GLN A 12 -23.29 -21.27 2.00
N THR A 13 -22.24 -22.08 1.88
CA THR A 13 -20.86 -21.64 2.16
C THR A 13 -20.55 -20.44 1.28
N PRO A 14 -19.98 -19.36 1.83
CA PRO A 14 -19.61 -18.20 1.04
C PRO A 14 -18.65 -18.54 -0.11
N GLN A 15 -18.73 -17.78 -1.19
CA GLN A 15 -18.10 -18.15 -2.45
C GLN A 15 -16.57 -18.19 -2.36
N GLN A 16 -15.94 -17.27 -1.60
CA GLN A 16 -14.48 -17.28 -1.50
C GLN A 16 -13.99 -18.48 -0.69
N THR A 17 -14.66 -18.80 0.42
CA THR A 17 -14.38 -19.97 1.26
C THR A 17 -14.52 -21.25 0.46
N GLN A 18 -15.59 -21.38 -0.34
CA GLN A 18 -15.78 -22.56 -1.19
C GLN A 18 -14.62 -22.72 -2.18
N ARG A 19 -14.22 -21.64 -2.87
CA ARG A 19 -13.08 -21.67 -3.80
C ARG A 19 -11.78 -22.01 -3.09
N LEU A 20 -11.49 -21.34 -1.98
CA LEU A 20 -10.30 -21.51 -1.17
C LEU A 20 -10.14 -22.97 -0.71
N LEU A 21 -11.21 -23.62 -0.26
CA LEU A 21 -11.14 -25.02 0.17
C LEU A 21 -11.01 -26.00 -1.00
N SER A 22 -11.55 -25.65 -2.18
CA SER A 22 -11.45 -26.50 -3.38
C SER A 22 -10.09 -26.39 -4.09
N ALA A 23 -9.45 -25.23 -4.02
CA ALA A 23 -8.18 -24.91 -4.65
C ALA A 23 -7.39 -23.98 -3.71
N PRO A 24 -6.79 -24.53 -2.63
CA PRO A 24 -6.04 -23.74 -1.68
C PRO A 24 -4.78 -23.15 -2.32
N PRO A 25 -4.36 -21.94 -1.92
CA PRO A 25 -3.10 -21.35 -2.39
C PRO A 25 -1.90 -22.19 -1.93
N GLU A 26 -0.78 -22.04 -2.65
CA GLU A 26 0.51 -22.68 -2.36
C GLU A 26 1.19 -22.04 -1.13
N ILE A 27 0.57 -22.20 0.04
CA ILE A 27 1.04 -21.74 1.36
C ILE A 27 1.01 -22.90 2.36
N ALA A 28 1.65 -22.73 3.52
CA ALA A 28 1.61 -23.72 4.59
C ALA A 28 0.16 -24.04 4.98
N ARG A 29 -0.15 -25.29 5.37
CA ARG A 29 -1.51 -25.70 5.74
C ARG A 29 -2.06 -24.96 6.95
N GLN A 30 -1.18 -24.58 7.86
CA GLN A 30 -1.49 -23.80 9.05
C GLN A 30 -0.36 -22.80 9.25
N HIS A 31 -0.69 -21.62 9.74
CA HIS A 31 0.30 -20.62 10.11
C HIS A 31 -0.23 -19.77 11.25
N LEU A 32 0.63 -19.44 12.20
CA LEU A 32 0.35 -18.49 13.26
C LEU A 32 1.56 -17.57 13.37
N ILE A 33 1.33 -16.27 13.21
CA ILE A 33 2.37 -15.27 13.37
C ILE A 33 2.78 -15.26 14.85
N PRO A 34 4.06 -15.51 15.17
CA PRO A 34 4.52 -15.49 16.55
C PRO A 34 4.55 -14.05 17.10
N ASP A 35 4.43 -13.93 18.42
CA ASP A 35 4.82 -12.72 19.17
C ASP A 35 4.14 -11.40 18.78
N ILE A 36 2.92 -11.44 18.23
CA ILE A 36 2.07 -10.24 18.13
C ILE A 36 1.61 -9.86 19.54
N PRO A 37 1.94 -8.65 20.05
CA PRO A 37 1.45 -8.16 21.33
C PRO A 37 -0.09 -8.21 21.38
N PHE A 38 -0.63 -8.45 22.57
CA PHE A 38 -2.08 -8.45 22.76
C PHE A 38 -2.46 -7.49 23.87
N TYR A 39 -3.39 -6.60 23.57
CA TYR A 39 -3.95 -5.68 24.56
C TYR A 39 -5.46 -5.93 24.65
N PRO A 40 -6.01 -6.25 25.84
CA PRO A 40 -7.44 -6.41 26.00
C PRO A 40 -8.16 -5.11 25.59
N GLN A 41 -9.04 -5.20 24.60
CA GLN A 41 -9.71 -4.01 24.07
C GLN A 41 -10.63 -3.38 25.11
N GLN A 42 -10.45 -2.09 25.35
CA GLN A 42 -11.40 -1.28 26.12
C GLN A 42 -12.58 -0.88 25.22
N GLN A 43 -13.75 -0.63 25.81
CA GLN A 43 -14.97 -0.28 25.07
C GLN A 43 -14.70 0.93 24.16
N TYR A 44 -14.95 0.79 22.85
CA TYR A 44 -14.75 1.80 21.80
C TYR A 44 -13.30 2.01 21.30
N PHE A 45 -12.33 1.25 21.80
CA PHE A 45 -10.90 1.34 21.41
C PHE A 45 -10.44 0.22 20.48
N CYS A 46 -11.35 -0.47 19.78
CA CYS A 46 -10.98 -1.60 18.91
C CYS A 46 -10.00 -1.17 17.80
N GLY A 47 -10.20 -0.02 17.17
CA GLY A 47 -9.27 0.56 16.18
C GLY A 47 -7.86 0.81 16.74
N PRO A 48 -7.70 1.73 17.72
CA PRO A 48 -6.40 2.04 18.34
C PRO A 48 -5.68 0.79 18.88
N THR A 49 -6.42 -0.16 19.43
CA THR A 49 -5.84 -1.42 19.92
C THR A 49 -5.23 -2.23 18.79
N THR A 50 -5.96 -2.45 17.69
CA THR A 50 -5.41 -3.19 16.54
C THR A 50 -4.17 -2.52 15.93
N LEU A 51 -4.15 -1.18 15.88
CA LEU A 51 -2.97 -0.43 15.43
C LEU A 51 -1.78 -0.63 16.37
N SER A 52 -2.02 -0.60 17.69
CA SER A 52 -0.99 -0.84 18.72
C SER A 52 -0.40 -2.25 18.63
N GLU A 53 -1.24 -3.27 18.45
CA GLU A 53 -0.78 -4.67 18.30
C GLU A 53 0.12 -4.85 17.07
N VAL A 54 -0.30 -4.32 15.91
CA VAL A 54 0.48 -4.43 14.67
C VAL A 54 1.74 -3.57 14.71
N ALA A 55 1.69 -2.36 15.28
CA ALA A 55 2.88 -1.53 15.48
C ALA A 55 3.90 -2.21 16.41
N GLY A 56 3.42 -2.78 17.52
CA GLY A 56 4.26 -3.51 18.47
C GLY A 56 4.89 -4.77 17.87
N PHE A 57 4.20 -5.47 16.96
CA PHE A 57 4.80 -6.58 16.19
C PHE A 57 6.02 -6.14 15.37
N TYR A 58 6.05 -4.89 14.90
CA TYR A 58 7.21 -4.29 14.22
C TYR A 58 8.18 -3.57 15.17
N GLY A 59 8.03 -3.76 16.48
CA GLY A 59 8.91 -3.17 17.50
C GLY A 59 8.61 -1.70 17.83
N LEU A 60 7.47 -1.16 17.39
CA LEU A 60 7.03 0.20 17.72
C LEU A 60 6.03 0.16 18.88
N GLU A 61 6.51 0.46 20.08
CA GLU A 61 5.69 0.46 21.29
C GLU A 61 4.88 1.76 21.41
N HIS A 62 3.59 1.69 21.11
CA HIS A 62 2.62 2.74 21.37
C HIS A 62 1.40 2.15 22.05
N SER A 63 0.94 2.74 23.16
CA SER A 63 -0.24 2.22 23.84
C SER A 63 -1.50 2.53 23.01
N PRO A 64 -2.56 1.71 23.12
CA PRO A 64 -3.85 2.03 22.48
C PRO A 64 -4.38 3.41 22.86
N ASN A 65 -4.10 3.88 24.08
CA ASN A 65 -4.51 5.20 24.55
C ASN A 65 -3.79 6.34 23.82
N ASP A 66 -2.49 6.17 23.54
CA ASP A 66 -1.71 7.18 22.81
C ASP A 66 -2.21 7.31 21.36
N ILE A 67 -2.55 6.18 20.74
CA ILE A 67 -3.08 6.14 19.38
C ILE A 67 -4.51 6.69 19.31
N ALA A 68 -5.32 6.47 20.35
CA ALA A 68 -6.71 6.90 20.40
C ALA A 68 -6.89 8.41 20.28
N LEU A 69 -5.94 9.19 20.81
CA LEU A 69 -5.95 10.66 20.69
C LEU A 69 -6.03 11.15 19.24
N ASN A 70 -5.51 10.35 18.30
CA ASN A 70 -5.48 10.69 16.87
C ASN A 70 -6.48 9.88 16.02
N THR A 71 -7.25 8.96 16.61
CA THR A 71 -8.10 8.01 15.86
C THR A 71 -9.54 7.90 16.34
N PHE A 72 -9.85 8.42 17.53
CA PHE A 72 -11.17 8.30 18.12
C PHE A 72 -12.11 9.39 17.62
N VAL A 73 -13.29 8.98 17.12
CA VAL A 73 -14.37 9.89 16.73
C VAL A 73 -15.50 9.74 17.76
N PRO A 74 -15.71 10.71 18.67
CA PRO A 74 -16.68 10.58 19.76
C PRO A 74 -18.10 10.26 19.31
N ASP A 75 -18.59 10.94 18.26
CA ASP A 75 -19.95 10.77 17.74
C ASP A 75 -20.21 9.37 17.13
N LEU A 76 -19.15 8.64 16.80
CA LEU A 76 -19.20 7.30 16.22
C LEU A 76 -18.86 6.21 17.22
N GLU A 77 -18.49 6.58 18.44
CA GLU A 77 -17.98 5.68 19.48
C GLU A 77 -16.94 4.69 18.91
N GLY A 78 -16.03 5.16 18.04
CA GLY A 78 -15.07 4.31 17.33
C GLY A 78 -14.16 5.04 16.35
N SER A 79 -13.53 4.29 15.45
CA SER A 79 -12.58 4.82 14.45
C SER A 79 -13.03 4.53 13.02
N LEU A 80 -12.97 5.54 12.14
CA LEU A 80 -13.21 5.34 10.71
C LEU A 80 -11.97 4.74 10.02
N GLN A 81 -12.19 4.08 8.88
CA GLN A 81 -11.10 3.50 8.07
C GLN A 81 -10.05 4.56 7.66
N VAL A 82 -10.50 5.78 7.36
CA VAL A 82 -9.59 6.90 7.05
C VAL A 82 -8.69 7.24 8.25
N GLU A 83 -9.22 7.24 9.48
CA GLU A 83 -8.40 7.52 10.66
C GLU A 83 -7.44 6.38 10.98
N MET A 84 -7.84 5.13 10.74
CA MET A 84 -6.94 3.97 10.84
C MET A 84 -5.73 4.13 9.91
N THR A 85 -5.96 4.54 8.66
CA THR A 85 -4.87 4.78 7.70
C THR A 85 -4.04 6.02 7.99
N ALA A 86 -4.64 7.08 8.53
CA ALA A 86 -3.92 8.28 8.97
C ALA A 86 -3.00 7.98 10.15
N ALA A 87 -3.49 7.28 11.17
CA ALA A 87 -2.71 6.94 12.35
C ALA A 87 -1.59 5.94 12.05
N ALA A 88 -1.83 4.94 11.18
CA ALA A 88 -0.75 4.06 10.72
C ALA A 88 0.42 4.84 10.11
N ARG A 89 0.14 5.89 9.31
CA ARG A 89 1.18 6.78 8.76
C ARG A 89 1.85 7.63 9.83
N GLN A 90 1.09 8.15 10.81
CA GLN A 90 1.67 8.89 11.93
C GLN A 90 2.63 8.04 12.77
N LEU A 91 2.38 6.73 12.86
CA LEU A 91 3.29 5.75 13.47
C LEU A 91 4.53 5.45 12.62
N GLY A 92 4.71 6.12 11.47
CA GLY A 92 5.85 5.91 10.59
C GLY A 92 5.81 4.60 9.81
N LEU A 93 4.62 3.97 9.70
CA LEU A 93 4.41 2.73 8.96
C LEU A 93 3.63 2.99 7.68
N LEU A 94 3.99 2.26 6.61
CA LEU A 94 3.24 2.28 5.36
C LEU A 94 1.86 1.68 5.58
N ALA A 95 0.82 2.49 5.34
CA ALA A 95 -0.58 2.10 5.51
C ALA A 95 -1.15 1.57 4.19
N TYR A 96 -1.10 0.26 3.97
CA TYR A 96 -1.72 -0.39 2.81
C TYR A 96 -3.15 -0.79 3.15
N ALA A 97 -4.13 -0.04 2.63
CA ALA A 97 -5.54 -0.33 2.82
C ALA A 97 -6.27 -0.48 1.49
N GLN A 98 -7.02 -1.58 1.34
CA GLN A 98 -7.86 -1.84 0.19
C GLN A 98 -8.94 -2.88 0.51
N ARG A 99 -9.83 -3.10 -0.45
CA ARG A 99 -10.66 -4.31 -0.49
C ARG A 99 -9.79 -5.51 -0.87
N ALA A 100 -9.93 -6.61 -0.12
CA ALA A 100 -9.19 -7.84 -0.35
C ALA A 100 -10.10 -9.06 -0.48
N ASN A 101 -9.49 -10.24 -0.53
CA ASN A 101 -10.16 -11.54 -0.55
C ASN A 101 -9.44 -12.53 0.40
N MET A 102 -10.08 -13.67 0.66
CA MET A 102 -9.57 -14.70 1.57
C MET A 102 -8.17 -15.22 1.16
N GLU A 103 -7.92 -15.42 -0.13
CA GLU A 103 -6.62 -15.92 -0.63
C GLU A 103 -5.49 -14.92 -0.36
N GLN A 104 -5.73 -13.64 -0.67
CA GLN A 104 -4.78 -12.56 -0.37
C GLN A 104 -4.53 -12.45 1.13
N LEU A 105 -5.59 -12.50 1.94
CA LEU A 105 -5.47 -12.45 3.40
C LEU A 105 -4.59 -13.60 3.93
N LEU A 106 -4.88 -14.85 3.57
CA LEU A 106 -4.11 -15.99 4.09
C LEU A 106 -2.65 -15.97 3.60
N SER A 107 -2.42 -15.52 2.37
CA SER A 107 -1.06 -15.42 1.81
C SER A 107 -0.22 -14.38 2.55
N LEU A 108 -0.80 -13.22 2.90
CA LEU A 108 -0.10 -12.21 3.72
C LEU A 108 0.22 -12.75 5.12
N ILE A 109 -0.72 -13.46 5.74
CA ILE A 109 -0.50 -14.07 7.05
C ILE A 109 0.62 -15.11 7.00
N ALA A 110 0.68 -15.94 5.95
CA ALA A 110 1.75 -16.90 5.73
C ALA A 110 3.14 -16.25 5.60
N GLU A 111 3.21 -14.99 5.16
CA GLU A 111 4.43 -14.18 5.07
C GLU A 111 4.72 -13.37 6.35
N ASN A 112 4.05 -13.69 7.47
CA ASN A 112 4.14 -12.94 8.73
C ASN A 112 3.78 -11.46 8.58
N ILE A 113 2.76 -11.14 7.79
CA ILE A 113 2.21 -9.79 7.66
C ILE A 113 0.85 -9.78 8.37
N PRO A 114 0.76 -9.22 9.60
CA PRO A 114 -0.52 -9.06 10.28
C PRO A 114 -1.47 -8.17 9.49
N VAL A 115 -2.75 -8.50 9.54
CA VAL A 115 -3.79 -7.78 8.80
C VAL A 115 -4.91 -7.35 9.73
N ILE A 116 -5.17 -6.05 9.79
CA ILE A 116 -6.34 -5.49 10.46
C ILE A 116 -7.52 -5.59 9.51
N VAL A 117 -8.64 -6.12 10.00
CA VAL A 117 -9.88 -6.25 9.23
C VAL A 117 -11.02 -5.53 9.92
N LEU A 118 -11.98 -5.04 9.14
CA LEU A 118 -13.24 -4.50 9.65
C LEU A 118 -14.34 -5.54 9.48
N GLN A 119 -14.86 -6.05 10.60
CA GLN A 119 -15.98 -6.98 10.62
C GLN A 119 -17.26 -6.26 11.09
N ASN A 120 -18.40 -6.72 10.61
CA ASN A 120 -19.69 -6.45 11.24
C ASN A 120 -20.25 -7.74 11.82
N ASN A 121 -20.11 -7.89 13.14
CA ASN A 121 -20.52 -9.09 13.88
C ASN A 121 -22.02 -9.10 14.22
N GLY A 122 -22.71 -7.98 13.99
CA GLY A 122 -24.14 -7.84 14.24
C GLY A 122 -24.99 -8.41 13.12
N ILE A 123 -26.27 -8.01 13.09
CA ILE A 123 -27.19 -8.27 11.98
C ILE A 123 -27.52 -6.95 11.28
N ALA A 124 -28.11 -6.98 10.09
CA ALA A 124 -28.33 -5.78 9.27
C ALA A 124 -29.08 -4.63 10.00
N ILE A 125 -29.94 -4.97 10.96
CA ILE A 125 -30.77 -4.02 11.72
C ILE A 125 -30.05 -3.49 12.97
N LEU A 126 -29.03 -4.20 13.45
CA LEU A 126 -28.22 -3.82 14.62
C LEU A 126 -26.74 -4.13 14.33
N PRO A 127 -26.05 -3.25 13.57
CA PRO A 127 -24.66 -3.47 13.22
C PRO A 127 -23.78 -3.45 14.47
N GLN A 128 -22.73 -4.26 14.47
CA GLN A 128 -21.68 -4.26 15.49
C GLN A 128 -20.34 -4.24 14.77
N TRP A 129 -19.87 -3.02 14.49
CA TRP A 129 -18.61 -2.78 13.79
C TRP A 129 -17.43 -3.05 14.70
N HIS A 130 -16.45 -3.80 14.20
CA HIS A 130 -15.35 -4.27 15.02
C HIS A 130 -14.08 -4.43 14.21
N TYR A 131 -12.98 -3.83 14.68
CA TYR A 131 -11.66 -4.13 14.17
C TYR A 131 -11.04 -5.30 14.92
N ALA A 132 -10.41 -6.20 14.16
CA ALA A 132 -9.65 -7.33 14.68
C ALA A 132 -8.34 -7.47 13.91
N VAL A 133 -7.31 -8.02 14.56
CA VAL A 133 -6.06 -8.40 13.88
C VAL A 133 -6.13 -9.87 13.52
N VAL A 134 -6.01 -10.19 12.23
CA VAL A 134 -5.79 -11.55 11.76
C VAL A 134 -4.32 -11.90 12.03
N THR A 135 -4.12 -13.00 12.76
CA THR A 135 -2.81 -13.44 13.26
C THR A 135 -2.44 -14.85 12.79
N GLY A 136 -3.38 -15.61 12.22
CA GLY A 136 -3.12 -16.96 11.76
C GLY A 136 -4.30 -17.57 11.00
N TYR A 137 -4.08 -18.78 10.49
CA TYR A 137 -5.11 -19.60 9.85
C TYR A 137 -4.78 -21.09 9.97
N ASP A 138 -5.80 -21.91 9.75
CA ASP A 138 -5.74 -23.36 9.72
C ASP A 138 -6.63 -23.85 8.57
N LEU A 139 -6.01 -24.35 7.49
CA LEU A 139 -6.74 -24.87 6.33
C LEU A 139 -7.35 -26.26 6.59
N GLU A 140 -6.87 -27.00 7.59
CA GLU A 140 -7.40 -28.32 7.92
C GLU A 140 -8.72 -28.20 8.66
N THR A 141 -8.81 -27.28 9.63
CA THR A 141 -10.05 -26.99 10.36
C THR A 141 -10.90 -25.90 9.71
N ALA A 142 -10.38 -25.24 8.67
CA ALA A 142 -10.99 -24.11 7.97
C ALA A 142 -11.31 -22.94 8.93
N GLU A 143 -10.30 -22.49 9.68
CA GLU A 143 -10.41 -21.44 10.70
C GLU A 143 -9.40 -20.30 10.49
N VAL A 144 -9.86 -19.05 10.68
CA VAL A 144 -8.99 -17.87 10.86
C VAL A 144 -8.73 -17.68 12.36
N ILE A 145 -7.52 -17.26 12.71
CA ILE A 145 -7.11 -16.95 14.09
C ILE A 145 -6.97 -15.44 14.23
N LEU A 146 -7.67 -14.85 15.21
CA LEU A 146 -7.82 -13.41 15.40
C LEU A 146 -7.43 -12.97 16.81
N ASN A 147 -6.82 -11.79 16.95
CA ASN A 147 -6.92 -11.02 18.19
C ASN A 147 -8.15 -10.10 18.07
N THR A 148 -9.11 -10.25 18.99
CA THR A 148 -10.41 -9.59 18.88
C THR A 148 -11.05 -9.33 20.24
N GLY A 149 -11.49 -8.10 20.49
CA GLY A 149 -12.08 -7.74 21.78
C GLY A 149 -11.10 -7.98 22.92
N VAL A 150 -11.55 -8.72 23.92
CA VAL A 150 -10.73 -9.18 25.05
C VAL A 150 -10.15 -10.59 24.86
N THR A 151 -10.25 -11.15 23.65
CA THR A 151 -9.84 -12.53 23.34
C THR A 151 -8.65 -12.56 22.40
N GLN A 152 -7.53 -13.09 22.88
CA GLN A 152 -6.35 -13.40 22.08
C GLN A 152 -6.53 -14.73 21.34
N ARG A 153 -6.04 -14.83 20.09
CA ARG A 153 -6.07 -16.08 19.28
C ARG A 153 -7.46 -16.74 19.18
N HIS A 154 -8.52 -15.93 19.08
CA HIS A 154 -9.86 -16.40 18.82
C HIS A 154 -9.93 -17.12 17.46
N ARG A 155 -10.39 -18.37 17.47
CA ARG A 155 -10.59 -19.18 16.25
C ARG A 155 -12.01 -18.98 15.72
N LEU A 156 -12.11 -18.62 14.44
CA LEU A 156 -13.38 -18.41 13.76
C LEU A 156 -13.40 -19.15 12.43
N ASN A 157 -14.43 -19.98 12.20
CA ASN A 157 -14.59 -20.69 10.94
C ASN A 157 -14.61 -19.73 9.73
N PHE A 158 -13.96 -20.11 8.63
CA PHE A 158 -13.83 -19.34 7.38
C PHE A 158 -15.16 -18.79 6.87
N ALA A 159 -16.22 -19.60 6.85
CA ALA A 159 -17.51 -19.16 6.35
C ALA A 159 -18.14 -18.08 7.24
N THR A 160 -17.92 -18.10 8.55
CA THR A 160 -18.41 -17.07 9.46
C THR A 160 -17.56 -15.80 9.34
N PHE A 161 -16.23 -15.97 9.27
CA PHE A 161 -15.30 -14.87 9.04
C PHE A 161 -15.61 -14.13 7.73
N GLU A 162 -15.73 -14.84 6.61
CA GLU A 162 -16.01 -14.23 5.31
C GLU A 162 -17.32 -13.44 5.31
N ARG A 163 -18.40 -13.97 5.91
CA ARG A 163 -19.70 -13.26 5.97
C ARG A 163 -19.62 -11.97 6.79
N THR A 164 -18.93 -12.00 7.93
CA THR A 164 -18.80 -10.83 8.81
C THR A 164 -17.86 -9.79 8.20
N TRP A 165 -16.82 -10.23 7.50
CA TRP A 165 -15.87 -9.36 6.79
C TRP A 165 -16.47 -8.79 5.48
N GLN A 166 -17.29 -9.56 4.76
CA GLN A 166 -18.02 -9.10 3.58
C GLN A 166 -18.88 -7.87 3.87
N ARG A 167 -19.50 -7.80 5.06
CA ARG A 167 -20.30 -6.65 5.49
C ARG A 167 -19.46 -5.39 5.68
N GLY A 168 -18.18 -5.53 6.01
CA GLY A 168 -17.18 -4.46 5.98
C GLY A 168 -16.53 -4.26 4.61
N ASN A 169 -17.18 -4.74 3.53
CA ASN A 169 -16.71 -4.68 2.14
C ASN A 169 -15.33 -5.34 1.93
N TYR A 170 -15.01 -6.37 2.73
CA TYR A 170 -13.71 -7.03 2.73
C TYR A 170 -12.53 -6.05 2.91
N TRP A 171 -12.74 -4.97 3.67
CA TRP A 171 -11.70 -4.00 3.92
C TRP A 171 -10.60 -4.60 4.80
N MET A 172 -9.36 -4.40 4.37
CA MET A 172 -8.18 -4.71 5.15
C MET A 172 -7.25 -3.50 5.23
N LEU A 173 -6.47 -3.47 6.30
CA LEU A 173 -5.31 -2.62 6.46
C LEU A 173 -4.14 -3.50 6.90
N THR A 174 -3.03 -3.43 6.18
CA THR A 174 -1.73 -3.87 6.71
C THR A 174 -0.80 -2.69 6.84
N MET A 175 -0.02 -2.72 7.92
CA MET A 175 0.97 -1.70 8.26
C MET A 175 2.34 -2.33 8.03
N LEU A 176 3.22 -1.66 7.29
CA LEU A 176 4.51 -2.24 6.91
C LEU A 176 5.66 -1.28 7.25
N PRO A 177 6.78 -1.77 7.80
CA PRO A 177 8.02 -1.00 7.80
C PRO A 177 8.52 -0.82 6.35
N GLY A 178 9.38 0.18 6.15
CA GLY A 178 9.84 0.55 4.79
C GLY A 178 10.63 -0.52 4.05
N ASP A 179 11.10 -1.56 4.73
CA ASP A 179 11.85 -2.67 4.16
C ASP A 179 10.99 -3.90 3.80
N LYS A 180 9.66 -3.82 4.00
CA LYS A 180 8.74 -4.96 3.80
C LYS A 180 7.72 -4.71 2.69
N ALA A 181 7.56 -5.72 1.84
CA ALA A 181 6.53 -5.81 0.80
C ALA A 181 6.17 -7.28 0.55
N SER A 182 5.13 -7.52 -0.23
CA SER A 182 4.70 -8.87 -0.63
C SER A 182 4.20 -8.85 -2.06
N LYS A 183 4.46 -9.91 -2.82
CA LYS A 183 3.92 -10.10 -4.18
C LYS A 183 2.39 -10.13 -4.21
N HIS A 184 1.76 -10.39 -3.07
CA HIS A 184 0.31 -10.44 -2.92
C HIS A 184 -0.31 -9.04 -2.78
N LEU A 185 0.49 -7.98 -2.67
CA LEU A 185 0.01 -6.61 -2.65
C LEU A 185 -0.06 -6.04 -4.07
N ASP A 186 -1.02 -5.15 -4.28
CA ASP A 186 -1.13 -4.37 -5.50
C ASP A 186 -0.02 -3.29 -5.56
N PRO A 187 0.78 -3.23 -6.62
CA PRO A 187 1.91 -2.33 -6.72
C PRO A 187 1.49 -0.85 -6.76
N PHE A 188 0.34 -0.51 -7.34
CA PHE A 188 -0.16 0.86 -7.37
C PHE A 188 -0.58 1.31 -5.98
N VAL A 189 -1.37 0.51 -5.27
CA VAL A 189 -1.82 0.84 -3.90
C VAL A 189 -0.63 0.95 -2.94
N TYR A 190 0.35 0.04 -3.02
CA TYR A 190 1.57 0.12 -2.22
C TYR A 190 2.38 1.38 -2.51
N THR A 191 2.59 1.69 -3.79
CA THR A 191 3.38 2.86 -4.20
C THR A 191 2.69 4.17 -3.83
N LYS A 192 1.36 4.22 -3.93
CA LYS A 192 0.57 5.35 -3.42
C LYS A 192 0.74 5.51 -1.91
N ALA A 193 0.72 4.42 -1.14
CA ALA A 193 0.94 4.47 0.30
C ALA A 193 2.37 4.96 0.66
N CYS A 194 3.36 4.68 -0.18
CA CYS A 194 4.70 5.27 -0.05
C CYS A 194 4.67 6.80 -0.23
N GLN A 195 3.98 7.29 -1.26
CA GLN A 195 3.81 8.73 -1.48
C GLN A 195 3.06 9.39 -0.31
N ASP A 196 2.06 8.71 0.23
CA ASP A 196 1.31 9.20 1.38
C ASP A 196 2.21 9.37 2.63
N LEU A 197 3.26 8.55 2.79
CA LEU A 197 4.28 8.74 3.85
C LEU A 197 5.18 9.97 3.58
N LEU A 198 5.63 10.15 2.34
CA LEU A 198 6.43 11.32 1.95
C LEU A 198 5.66 12.62 2.23
N ASN A 199 4.36 12.64 1.92
CA ASN A 199 3.48 13.79 2.15
C ASN A 199 3.21 14.08 3.63
N THR A 200 3.45 13.11 4.52
CA THR A 200 3.27 13.26 5.97
C THR A 200 4.60 13.38 6.72
N ASN A 201 5.68 13.79 6.05
CA ASN A 201 7.03 13.95 6.60
C ASN A 201 7.66 12.66 7.16
N GLN A 202 7.15 11.49 6.77
CA GLN A 202 7.75 10.19 7.09
C GLN A 202 8.69 9.78 5.96
N THR A 203 9.61 10.68 5.60
CA THR A 203 10.41 10.60 4.38
C THR A 203 11.28 9.35 4.34
N ASP A 204 11.97 9.03 5.44
CA ASP A 204 12.89 7.89 5.48
C ASP A 204 12.16 6.57 5.24
N THR A 205 11.03 6.34 5.92
CA THR A 205 10.18 5.17 5.67
C THR A 205 9.64 5.15 4.25
N GLY A 206 9.13 6.29 3.74
CA GLY A 206 8.58 6.37 2.39
C GLY A 206 9.62 6.05 1.30
N ILE A 207 10.84 6.57 1.44
CA ILE A 207 11.95 6.29 0.51
C ILE A 207 12.44 4.85 0.64
N ALA A 208 12.53 4.30 1.85
CA ALA A 208 12.83 2.89 2.06
C ALA A 208 11.78 2.01 1.38
N ALA A 209 10.49 2.32 1.56
CA ALA A 209 9.37 1.58 0.96
C ALA A 209 9.39 1.65 -0.57
N LEU A 210 9.65 2.81 -1.17
CA LEU A 210 9.81 2.91 -2.62
C LEU A 210 10.98 2.07 -3.14
N LYS A 211 12.12 2.04 -2.43
CA LYS A 211 13.25 1.17 -2.78
C LYS A 211 12.86 -0.30 -2.67
N THR A 212 12.11 -0.69 -1.64
CA THR A 212 11.56 -2.05 -1.50
C THR A 212 10.61 -2.38 -2.65
N ALA A 213 9.74 -1.45 -3.06
CA ALA A 213 8.83 -1.62 -4.19
C ALA A 213 9.59 -1.88 -5.51
N THR A 214 10.72 -1.20 -5.76
CA THR A 214 11.54 -1.47 -6.97
C THR A 214 12.14 -2.88 -6.99
N LYS A 215 12.33 -3.51 -5.82
CA LYS A 215 12.81 -4.90 -5.72
C LYS A 215 11.67 -5.91 -5.86
N GLN A 216 10.50 -5.58 -5.31
CA GLN A 216 9.33 -6.46 -5.31
C GLN A 216 8.61 -6.51 -6.66
N TRP A 217 8.53 -5.35 -7.34
CA TRP A 217 7.91 -5.20 -8.65
C TRP A 217 8.89 -4.47 -9.58
N PRO A 218 9.98 -5.13 -10.00
CA PRO A 218 11.00 -4.50 -10.83
C PRO A 218 10.46 -3.98 -12.17
N GLU A 219 9.37 -4.56 -12.67
CA GLU A 219 8.65 -4.18 -13.88
C GLU A 219 7.63 -3.04 -13.70
N TYR A 220 7.45 -2.52 -12.49
CA TYR A 220 6.52 -1.43 -12.20
C TYR A 220 7.24 -0.08 -12.16
N TRP A 221 6.91 0.82 -13.08
CA TRP A 221 7.65 2.07 -13.29
C TRP A 221 7.51 3.12 -12.16
N LEU A 222 6.38 3.15 -11.47
CA LEU A 222 6.00 4.27 -10.59
C LEU A 222 6.96 4.47 -9.40
N PRO A 223 7.47 3.43 -8.71
CA PRO A 223 8.48 3.60 -7.66
C PRO A 223 9.76 4.29 -8.14
N TYR A 224 10.24 3.97 -9.35
CA TYR A 224 11.41 4.61 -9.95
C TYR A 224 11.14 6.10 -10.19
N PHE A 225 9.96 6.42 -10.71
CA PHE A 225 9.53 7.80 -10.93
C PHE A 225 9.52 8.61 -9.63
N LEU A 226 8.89 8.09 -8.58
CA LEU A 226 8.78 8.81 -7.31
C LEU A 226 10.15 8.99 -6.62
N LEU A 227 11.01 7.98 -6.65
CA LEU A 227 12.39 8.09 -6.16
C LEU A 227 13.18 9.16 -6.93
N ALA A 228 13.06 9.15 -8.27
CA ALA A 228 13.78 10.11 -9.09
C ALA A 228 13.32 11.55 -8.85
N ASN A 229 12.01 11.78 -8.75
CA ASN A 229 11.47 13.10 -8.42
C ASN A 229 11.88 13.58 -7.03
N HIS A 230 11.88 12.69 -6.03
CA HIS A 230 12.35 13.02 -4.68
C HIS A 230 13.80 13.50 -4.69
N TYR A 231 14.68 12.79 -5.41
CA TYR A 231 16.11 13.13 -5.44
C TYR A 231 16.44 14.29 -6.39
N PHE A 232 15.52 14.76 -7.24
CA PHE A 232 15.82 15.72 -8.30
C PHE A 232 16.57 16.94 -7.74
N SER A 233 15.97 17.69 -6.84
CA SER A 233 16.48 19.00 -6.41
C SER A 233 17.80 18.92 -5.63
N GLU A 234 17.98 17.87 -4.84
CA GLU A 234 19.13 17.76 -3.93
C GLU A 234 20.27 16.91 -4.49
N GLN A 235 19.95 15.86 -5.25
CA GLN A 235 20.89 14.84 -5.72
C GLN A 235 20.56 14.46 -7.19
N PRO A 236 20.73 15.38 -8.14
CA PRO A 236 20.26 15.21 -9.52
C PRO A 236 20.92 14.04 -10.26
N LEU A 237 22.15 13.66 -9.91
CA LEU A 237 22.81 12.46 -10.45
C LEU A 237 22.16 11.16 -9.93
N VAL A 238 21.73 11.14 -8.66
CA VAL A 238 20.99 10.01 -8.09
C VAL A 238 19.60 9.92 -8.73
N ALA A 239 18.94 11.06 -8.93
CA ALA A 239 17.67 11.13 -9.65
C ALA A 239 17.79 10.57 -11.07
N ALA A 240 18.86 10.93 -11.81
CA ALA A 240 19.09 10.46 -13.17
C ALA A 240 19.26 8.94 -13.23
N ASN A 241 19.94 8.34 -12.24
CA ASN A 241 20.06 6.88 -12.13
C ASN A 241 18.69 6.20 -11.93
N TRP A 242 17.84 6.75 -11.07
CA TRP A 242 16.48 6.21 -10.88
C TRP A 242 15.61 6.37 -12.13
N PHE A 243 15.65 7.53 -12.78
CA PHE A 243 14.95 7.73 -14.04
C PHE A 243 15.45 6.78 -15.14
N ALA A 244 16.76 6.59 -15.26
CA ALA A 244 17.33 5.67 -16.25
C ALA A 244 16.88 4.22 -16.01
N LYS A 245 16.83 3.77 -14.74
CA LYS A 245 16.39 2.42 -14.39
C LYS A 245 14.92 2.15 -14.76
N GLY A 246 14.03 3.11 -14.53
CA GLY A 246 12.61 2.94 -14.81
C GLY A 246 12.19 3.26 -16.25
N LEU A 247 13.04 3.93 -17.06
CA LEU A 247 12.68 4.38 -18.41
C LEU A 247 12.16 3.25 -19.32
N PRO A 248 12.75 2.05 -19.38
CA PRO A 248 12.24 0.96 -20.24
C PRO A 248 10.81 0.51 -19.89
N LEU A 249 10.33 0.85 -18.70
CA LEU A 249 9.00 0.50 -18.19
C LEU A 249 8.00 1.66 -18.33
N ALA A 250 8.51 2.86 -18.66
CA ALA A 250 7.80 4.13 -18.59
C ALA A 250 7.75 4.88 -19.92
N GLU A 251 8.12 4.24 -21.04
CA GLU A 251 8.18 4.89 -22.37
C GLU A 251 6.84 5.48 -22.85
N GLN A 252 5.72 5.03 -22.26
CA GLN A 252 4.38 5.55 -22.55
C GLN A 252 3.84 6.48 -21.45
N GLN A 253 4.65 6.80 -20.44
CA GLN A 253 4.24 7.60 -19.28
C GLN A 253 4.69 9.05 -19.47
N ILE A 254 3.77 9.90 -19.94
CA ILE A 254 4.04 11.31 -20.29
C ILE A 254 4.78 12.06 -19.18
N SER A 255 4.28 12.00 -17.93
CA SER A 255 4.92 12.68 -16.79
C SER A 255 6.32 12.16 -16.48
N TYR A 256 6.59 10.88 -16.76
CA TYR A 256 7.92 10.30 -16.58
C TYR A 256 8.91 10.89 -17.58
N LEU A 257 8.54 10.86 -18.87
CA LEU A 257 9.35 11.39 -19.96
C LEU A 257 9.62 12.88 -19.74
N ASN A 258 8.60 13.65 -19.38
CA ASN A 258 8.72 15.07 -19.12
C ASN A 258 9.70 15.37 -17.98
N ASN A 259 9.50 14.76 -16.81
CA ASN A 259 10.34 15.07 -15.65
C ASN A 259 11.78 14.60 -15.85
N TYR A 260 11.99 13.48 -16.56
CA TYR A 260 13.33 13.04 -16.91
C TYR A 260 13.99 13.97 -17.94
N ALA A 261 13.25 14.44 -18.95
CA ALA A 261 13.75 15.43 -19.92
C ALA A 261 14.21 16.72 -19.22
N ILE A 262 13.39 17.24 -18.30
CA ILE A 262 13.74 18.43 -17.50
C ILE A 262 14.97 18.19 -16.64
N LEU A 263 15.12 17.02 -16.00
CA LEU A 263 16.33 16.67 -15.27
C LEU A 263 17.57 16.59 -16.18
N LEU A 264 17.44 15.98 -17.36
CA LEU A 264 18.55 15.85 -18.30
C LEU A 264 18.99 17.22 -18.82
N SER A 265 18.05 18.11 -19.11
CA SER A 265 18.35 19.49 -19.48
C SER A 265 19.02 20.25 -18.33
N TYR A 266 18.55 20.07 -17.09
CA TYR A 266 19.24 20.59 -15.90
C TYR A 266 20.67 20.09 -15.79
N LEU A 267 20.95 18.84 -16.17
CA LEU A 267 22.29 18.21 -16.15
C LEU A 267 23.13 18.48 -17.41
N ASP A 268 22.74 19.45 -18.24
CA ASP A 268 23.44 19.85 -19.47
C ASP A 268 23.48 18.73 -20.54
N CYS A 269 22.55 17.77 -20.43
CA CYS A 269 22.39 16.61 -21.33
C CYS A 269 21.28 16.85 -22.36
N HIS A 270 21.31 18.02 -23.02
CA HIS A 270 20.22 18.55 -23.86
C HIS A 270 19.78 17.62 -25.00
N GLY A 271 20.71 16.94 -25.67
CA GLY A 271 20.36 16.02 -26.75
C GLY A 271 19.39 14.91 -26.30
N LYS A 272 19.68 14.27 -25.16
CA LYS A 272 18.80 13.25 -24.57
C LYS A 272 17.52 13.87 -23.99
N ALA A 273 17.59 15.09 -23.46
CA ALA A 273 16.41 15.81 -23.00
C ALA A 273 15.40 16.05 -24.13
N ILE A 274 15.88 16.50 -25.30
CA ILE A 274 15.06 16.72 -26.49
C ILE A 274 14.43 15.41 -26.98
N GLU A 275 15.20 14.31 -27.04
CA GLU A 275 14.68 13.01 -27.44
C GLU A 275 13.49 12.56 -26.56
N LEU A 276 13.59 12.77 -25.24
CA LEU A 276 12.52 12.38 -24.31
C LEU A 276 11.30 13.31 -24.37
N ILE A 277 11.49 14.62 -24.45
CA ILE A 277 10.34 15.55 -24.54
C ILE A 277 9.61 15.40 -25.88
N ASP A 278 10.32 15.15 -26.98
CA ASP A 278 9.72 14.85 -28.28
C ASP A 278 8.97 13.51 -28.25
N ALA A 279 9.48 12.51 -27.53
CA ALA A 279 8.75 11.26 -27.30
C ALA A 279 7.45 11.50 -26.51
N ALA A 280 7.47 12.37 -25.49
CA ALA A 280 6.27 12.73 -24.74
C ALA A 280 5.24 13.46 -25.63
N LEU A 281 5.69 14.42 -26.44
CA LEU A 281 4.84 15.18 -27.37
C LEU A 281 4.29 14.32 -28.51
N LYS A 282 4.94 13.21 -28.90
CA LYS A 282 4.33 12.23 -29.82
C LYS A 282 3.10 11.56 -29.22
N ILE A 283 3.06 11.39 -27.89
CA ILE A 283 1.92 10.79 -27.18
C ILE A 283 0.83 11.85 -26.94
N SER A 284 1.22 13.07 -26.55
CA SER A 284 0.29 14.19 -26.31
C SER A 284 0.82 15.49 -26.94
N PRO A 285 0.53 15.73 -28.25
CA PRO A 285 1.11 16.86 -28.99
C PRO A 285 0.69 18.24 -28.52
N ASP A 286 -0.52 18.34 -27.96
CA ASP A 286 -1.14 19.62 -27.57
C ASP A 286 -1.07 19.87 -26.05
N ASP A 287 -0.31 19.07 -25.28
CA ASP A 287 -0.15 19.27 -23.84
C ASP A 287 0.70 20.53 -23.58
N SER A 288 0.09 21.54 -22.96
CA SER A 288 0.74 22.82 -22.70
C SER A 288 1.97 22.69 -21.80
N ASN A 289 1.97 21.77 -20.83
CA ASN A 289 3.13 21.59 -19.94
C ASN A 289 4.32 20.99 -20.68
N LEU A 290 4.06 20.10 -21.64
CA LEU A 290 5.12 19.51 -22.47
C LEU A 290 5.70 20.53 -23.44
N LEU A 291 4.85 21.35 -24.07
CA LEU A 291 5.30 22.43 -24.96
C LEU A 291 6.14 23.45 -24.20
N ASP A 292 5.72 23.84 -22.99
CA ASP A 292 6.49 24.74 -22.13
C ASP A 292 7.84 24.10 -21.73
N SER A 293 7.84 22.82 -21.39
CA SER A 293 9.07 22.07 -21.06
C SER A 293 10.01 21.99 -22.25
N GLN A 294 9.50 21.73 -23.47
CA GLN A 294 10.28 21.72 -24.71
C GLN A 294 10.93 23.09 -24.97
N GLN A 295 10.17 24.18 -24.81
CA GLN A 295 10.70 25.54 -24.97
C GLN A 295 11.83 25.84 -23.97
N GLN A 296 11.66 25.44 -22.69
CA GLN A 296 12.68 25.60 -21.67
C GLN A 296 13.96 24.82 -22.01
N ILE A 297 13.83 23.57 -22.46
CA ILE A 297 14.95 22.72 -22.84
C ILE A 297 15.74 23.34 -24.02
N HIS A 298 15.04 23.81 -25.06
CA HIS A 298 15.69 24.47 -26.20
C HIS A 298 16.39 25.77 -25.81
N ALA A 299 15.76 26.61 -24.98
CA ALA A 299 16.36 27.84 -24.50
C ALA A 299 17.64 27.59 -23.68
N ALA A 300 17.65 26.54 -22.85
CA ALA A 300 18.83 26.12 -22.10
C ALA A 300 19.97 25.70 -23.03
N GLN A 301 19.68 24.86 -24.04
CA GLN A 301 20.67 24.44 -25.03
C GLN A 301 21.30 25.62 -25.79
N ASP A 302 20.50 26.60 -26.23
CA ASP A 302 21.00 27.77 -26.96
C ASP A 302 21.92 28.66 -26.11
N SER A 303 21.68 28.71 -24.80
CA SER A 303 22.52 29.42 -23.85
C SER A 303 23.89 28.75 -23.64
N GLU A 304 23.93 27.42 -23.68
CA GLU A 304 25.15 26.61 -23.61
C GLU A 304 25.92 26.52 -24.92
N GLY A 305 25.28 26.70 -26.08
CA GLY A 305 26.01 26.85 -27.35
C GLY A 305 27.08 27.95 -27.32
N LYS A 306 26.97 28.88 -26.35
CA LYS A 306 27.93 29.96 -26.07
C LYS A 306 29.00 29.58 -25.02
N THR A 307 28.78 28.52 -24.25
CA THR A 307 29.60 28.08 -23.12
C THR A 307 29.70 26.54 -23.19
N ARG A 308 30.82 25.97 -23.70
CA ARG A 308 31.05 24.51 -23.94
C ARG A 308 30.86 23.58 -22.70
N ALA A 309 29.67 23.55 -22.10
CA ALA A 309 29.30 22.61 -21.07
C ALA A 309 29.14 21.21 -21.69
N ARG A 310 29.49 20.17 -20.93
CA ARG A 310 29.34 18.77 -21.33
C ARG A 310 28.35 18.13 -20.40
N CYS A 311 27.54 17.20 -20.94
CA CYS A 311 26.58 16.41 -20.17
C CYS A 311 27.21 15.85 -18.89
N ARG A 312 26.66 16.25 -17.75
CA ARG A 312 27.22 15.94 -16.43
C ARG A 312 27.10 14.46 -16.02
N LEU A 313 26.39 13.65 -16.81
CA LEU A 313 26.35 12.20 -16.66
C LEU A 313 27.58 11.49 -17.24
N GLU A 314 28.37 12.15 -18.09
CA GLU A 314 29.56 11.57 -18.72
C GLU A 314 30.85 11.90 -17.95
N SER A 315 30.77 12.73 -16.91
CA SER A 315 31.92 13.22 -16.13
C SER A 315 32.13 12.51 -14.79
N THR A 316 31.27 11.55 -14.43
CA THR A 316 31.43 10.71 -13.23
C THR A 316 32.29 9.47 -13.53
N PRO A 317 33.43 9.28 -12.84
CA PRO A 317 34.13 7.99 -12.85
C PRO A 317 33.27 6.92 -12.18
N GLU A 318 33.30 5.70 -12.71
CA GLU A 318 32.68 4.49 -12.14
C GLU A 318 33.11 4.23 -10.68
#